data_AF-A0A5C2LIW8-F1
#
_entry.id   AF-A0A5C2LIW8-F1
#
_cell.length_a   1.000
_cell.length_b   1.000
_cell.length_c   1.000
_cell.angle_alpha   90.00
_cell.angle_beta   90.00
_cell.angle_gamma   90.00
#
_symmetry.space_group_name_H-M   'P 1'
#
loop_
_entity.id
_entity.type
_entity.pdbx_description
1 polymer ?
#
loop_
_entity_poly.entity_id
_entity_poly.type
_entity_poly.pdbx_seq_one_letter_code
_entity_poly.pdbx_strand_id
1 'polypeptide(L)'
;MPEEVKEERWNRFMQLQQQISAERLQEKVGREITVLVDEVDEEGAIGRSMADAPEIDGAVYLNGETRVKPGDVVRVKVEHADEYDLWGTRV
;
A
#
# COMPACT_ATOMS: atom_id res chain seq x y z
N MET A 1 33.55 0.42 8.48
CA MET A 1 33.22 -0.89 7.88
C MET A 1 33.42 -0.79 6.38
N PRO A 2 33.98 -1.84 5.73
CA PRO A 2 34.05 -1.91 4.27
C PRO A 2 32.66 -1.78 3.64
N GLU A 3 32.59 -1.20 2.43
CA GLU A 3 31.32 -0.91 1.78
C GLU A 3 30.55 -2.18 1.40
N GLU A 4 31.25 -3.18 0.89
CA GLU A 4 30.71 -4.51 0.55
C GLU A 4 30.00 -5.18 1.75
N VAL A 5 30.54 -5.04 2.96
CA VAL A 5 29.94 -5.61 4.18
C VAL A 5 28.69 -4.83 4.61
N LYS A 6 28.60 -3.53 4.31
CA LYS A 6 27.37 -2.76 4.56
C LYS A 6 26.28 -3.16 3.58
N GLU A 7 26.62 -3.29 2.30
CA GLU A 7 25.71 -3.65 1.23
C GLU A 7 25.14 -5.06 1.43
N GLU A 8 25.99 -6.04 1.78
CA GLU A 8 25.54 -7.40 2.10
C GLU A 8 24.52 -7.41 3.25
N ARG A 9 24.80 -6.68 4.34
CA ARG A 9 23.90 -6.59 5.49
C ARG A 9 22.60 -5.89 5.15
N TRP A 10 22.67 -4.82 4.37
CA TRP A 10 21.50 -4.09 3.88
C TRP A 10 20.60 -5.01 3.05
N ASN A 11 21.16 -5.71 2.07
CA ASN A 11 20.41 -6.62 1.20
C ASN A 11 19.73 -7.73 1.99
N ARG A 12 20.46 -8.39 2.91
CA ARG A 12 19.89 -9.44 3.77
C ARG A 12 18.78 -8.91 4.67
N PHE A 13 18.94 -7.70 5.20
CA PHE A 13 17.92 -7.07 6.05
C PHE A 13 16.66 -6.74 5.25
N MET A 14 16.81 -6.07 4.11
CA MET A 14 15.68 -5.68 3.25
C MET A 14 14.93 -6.88 2.70
N GLN A 15 15.62 -7.97 2.35
CA GLN A 15 14.98 -9.20 1.90
C GLN A 15 14.04 -9.79 2.96
N LEU A 16 14.47 -9.83 4.23
CA LEU A 16 13.62 -10.30 5.32
C LEU A 16 12.47 -9.31 5.60
N GLN A 17 12.76 -8.01 5.57
CA GLN A 17 11.75 -6.98 5.82
C GLN A 17 10.64 -7.03 4.75
N GLN A 18 10.99 -7.22 3.49
CA GLN A 18 10.05 -7.43 2.38
C GLN A 18 9.10 -8.61 2.62
N GLN A 19 9.65 -9.76 3.02
CA GLN A 19 8.84 -10.94 3.32
C GLN A 19 7.83 -10.67 4.44
N ILE A 20 8.28 -10.04 5.53
CA ILE A 20 7.40 -9.69 6.66
C ILE A 20 6.33 -8.69 6.23
N SER A 21 6.68 -7.71 5.39
CA SER A 21 5.73 -6.73 4.86
C SER A 21 4.62 -7.42 4.04
N ALA A 22 5.02 -8.27 3.09
CA ALA A 22 4.10 -9.03 2.24
C ALA A 22 3.14 -9.90 3.06
N GLU A 23 3.64 -10.63 4.06
CA GLU A 23 2.79 -11.43 4.95
C GLU A 23 1.72 -10.59 5.67
N ARG A 24 2.11 -9.41 6.19
CA ARG A 24 1.19 -8.51 6.90
C ARG A 24 0.16 -7.85 5.97
N LEU A 25 0.54 -7.52 4.74
CA LEU A 25 -0.38 -6.97 3.76
C LEU A 25 -1.35 -8.06 3.28
N GLN A 26 -0.88 -9.29 3.11
CA GLN A 26 -1.73 -10.43 2.75
C GLN A 26 -2.83 -10.68 3.79
N GLU A 27 -2.56 -10.46 5.09
CA GLU A 27 -3.59 -10.54 6.14
C GLU A 27 -4.72 -9.52 5.98
N LYS A 28 -4.48 -8.41 5.27
CA LYS A 28 -5.50 -7.37 5.01
C LYS A 28 -6.44 -7.77 3.88
N VAL A 29 -6.06 -8.71 3.01
CA VAL A 29 -6.93 -9.19 1.91
C VAL A 29 -8.24 -9.75 2.47
N GLY A 30 -9.36 -9.32 1.88
CA GLY A 30 -10.71 -9.66 2.31
C GLY A 30 -11.26 -8.79 3.45
N ARG A 31 -10.43 -7.96 4.09
CA ARG A 31 -10.87 -7.02 5.14
C ARG A 31 -11.29 -5.69 4.53
N GLU A 32 -12.11 -4.97 5.26
CA GLU A 32 -12.47 -3.59 4.95
C GLU A 32 -11.61 -2.62 5.77
N ILE A 33 -10.82 -1.81 5.08
CA ILE A 33 -9.94 -0.79 5.67
C ILE A 33 -10.46 0.62 5.35
N THR A 34 -9.98 1.59 6.13
CA THR A 34 -10.24 3.01 5.88
C THR A 34 -9.09 3.59 5.07
N VAL A 35 -9.42 4.25 3.95
CA VAL A 35 -8.46 4.80 2.99
C VAL A 35 -8.72 6.29 2.83
N LEU A 36 -7.66 7.09 2.91
CA LEU A 36 -7.68 8.49 2.54
C LEU A 36 -7.30 8.60 1.06
N VAL A 37 -8.16 9.20 0.25
CA VAL A 37 -7.92 9.43 -1.18
C VAL A 37 -6.93 10.58 -1.33
N ASP A 38 -5.85 10.34 -2.07
CA ASP A 38 -4.80 11.33 -2.35
C ASP A 38 -4.94 11.89 -3.77
N GLU A 39 -5.21 11.03 -4.75
CA GLU A 39 -5.34 11.39 -6.16
C GLU A 39 -6.47 10.61 -6.84
N VAL A 40 -7.07 11.22 -7.87
CA VAL A 40 -8.10 10.59 -8.71
C VAL A 40 -7.87 11.04 -10.15
N ASP A 41 -7.75 10.08 -11.05
CA ASP A 41 -7.58 10.31 -12.49
C ASP A 41 -8.61 9.50 -13.32
N GLU A 42 -8.35 9.31 -14.61
CA GLU A 42 -9.23 8.56 -15.51
C GLU A 42 -9.17 7.03 -15.27
N GLU A 43 -8.11 6.53 -14.66
CA GLU A 43 -7.87 5.11 -14.38
C GLU A 43 -8.43 4.68 -13.02
N GLY A 44 -8.53 5.60 -12.05
CA GLY A 44 -9.18 5.37 -10.76
C GLY A 44 -8.68 6.30 -9.66
N ALA A 45 -8.89 5.89 -8.41
CA ALA A 45 -8.41 6.61 -7.25
C ALA A 45 -7.19 5.91 -6.63
N ILE A 46 -6.24 6.73 -6.18
CA ILE A 46 -5.08 6.30 -5.40
C ILE A 46 -5.19 6.96 -4.03
N GLY A 47 -4.97 6.16 -2.99
CA GLY A 47 -4.97 6.64 -1.62
C GLY A 47 -4.01 5.88 -0.75
N ARG A 48 -4.12 6.10 0.55
CA ARG A 48 -3.29 5.43 1.56
C ARG A 48 -4.13 4.97 2.73
N SER A 49 -3.70 3.90 3.39
CA SER A 49 -4.35 3.50 4.65
C SER A 49 -3.98 4.50 5.75
N MET A 50 -4.75 4.51 6.84
CA MET A 50 -4.42 5.40 7.97
C MET A 50 -3.06 5.11 8.63
N ALA A 51 -2.44 3.96 8.33
CA ALA A 51 -1.15 3.56 8.87
C ALA A 51 0.04 4.02 8.01
N ASP A 52 -0.22 4.51 6.80
CA ASP A 52 0.80 4.76 5.78
C ASP A 52 1.07 6.27 5.64
N ALA A 53 2.34 6.66 5.51
CA ALA A 53 2.79 8.00 5.25
C ALA A 53 2.78 8.33 3.74
N PRO A 54 2.46 9.58 3.34
CA PRO A 54 2.53 10.01 1.94
C PRO A 54 3.92 9.77 1.34
N GLU A 55 3.96 9.33 0.07
CA GLU A 55 5.16 9.17 -0.78
C GLU A 55 6.23 8.16 -0.29
N ILE A 56 6.13 7.69 0.95
CA ILE A 56 7.15 6.87 1.62
C ILE A 56 6.65 5.43 1.79
N ASP A 57 5.39 5.26 2.19
CA ASP A 57 4.78 3.94 2.41
C ASP A 57 3.92 3.51 1.20
N GLY A 58 3.36 2.30 1.28
CA GLY A 58 2.58 1.71 0.20
C GLY A 58 1.27 2.43 -0.13
N ALA A 59 0.80 2.26 -1.36
CA ALA A 59 -0.42 2.85 -1.86
C ALA A 59 -1.60 1.86 -1.85
N VAL A 60 -2.81 2.41 -1.83
CA VAL A 60 -4.07 1.68 -2.02
C VAL A 60 -4.72 2.14 -3.31
N TYR A 61 -4.85 1.23 -4.26
CA TYR A 61 -5.41 1.46 -5.59
C TYR A 61 -6.88 1.03 -5.65
N LEU A 62 -7.75 1.96 -6.09
CA LEU A 62 -9.16 1.72 -6.36
C LEU A 62 -9.42 1.91 -7.87
N ASN A 63 -9.03 0.92 -8.65
CA ASN A 63 -9.12 0.96 -10.11
C ASN A 63 -10.58 1.15 -10.57
N GLY A 64 -10.82 2.13 -11.44
CA GLY A 64 -12.13 2.50 -11.97
C GLY A 64 -13.01 3.33 -11.03
N GLU A 65 -12.57 3.60 -9.79
CA GLU A 65 -13.29 4.49 -8.86
C GLU A 65 -12.93 5.95 -9.12
N THR A 66 -13.78 6.65 -9.86
CA THR A 66 -13.60 8.07 -10.23
C THR A 66 -14.62 8.99 -9.57
N ARG A 67 -15.49 8.47 -8.69
CA ARG A 67 -16.57 9.22 -8.04
C ARG A 67 -16.21 9.69 -6.62
N VAL A 68 -14.93 9.66 -6.29
CA VAL A 68 -14.35 10.19 -5.06
C VAL A 68 -13.46 11.40 -5.39
N LYS A 69 -13.00 12.11 -4.37
CA LYS A 69 -12.12 13.27 -4.52
C LYS A 69 -10.93 13.17 -3.57
N PRO A 70 -9.78 13.76 -3.90
CA PRO A 70 -8.69 13.95 -2.95
C PRO A 70 -9.19 14.55 -1.62
N GLY A 71 -8.78 13.94 -0.51
CA GLY A 71 -9.22 14.28 0.84
C GLY A 71 -10.42 13.48 1.35
N ASP A 72 -11.12 12.72 0.49
CA ASP A 72 -12.19 11.84 0.94
C ASP A 72 -11.64 10.67 1.76
N VAL A 73 -12.35 10.31 2.81
CA VAL A 73 -12.07 9.11 3.61
C VAL A 73 -13.13 8.05 3.28
N VAL A 74 -12.72 6.96 2.66
CA VAL A 74 -13.60 5.91 2.15
C VAL A 74 -13.30 4.54 2.77
N ARG A 75 -14.32 3.67 2.78
CA ARG A 75 -14.18 2.27 3.16
C ARG A 75 -13.85 1.46 1.92
N VAL A 76 -12.78 0.68 1.98
CA VAL A 76 -12.29 -0.15 0.86
C VAL A 76 -12.16 -1.58 1.32
N LYS A 77 -12.77 -2.50 0.58
CA LYS A 77 -12.51 -3.92 0.74
C LYS A 77 -11.26 -4.28 -0.05
N VAL A 78 -10.23 -4.74 0.65
CA VAL A 78 -8.98 -5.17 0.00
C VAL A 78 -9.23 -6.48 -0.72
N GLU A 79 -8.90 -6.53 -2.00
CA GLU A 79 -9.06 -7.71 -2.86
C GLU A 79 -7.72 -8.37 -3.17
N HIS A 80 -6.66 -7.56 -3.24
CA HIS A 80 -5.32 -8.02 -3.55
C HIS A 80 -4.26 -7.19 -2.79
N ALA A 81 -3.11 -7.80 -2.58
CA ALA A 81 -1.97 -7.21 -1.90
C ALA A 81 -0.70 -7.76 -2.54
N ASP A 82 0.27 -6.88 -2.77
CA ASP A 82 1.65 -7.24 -3.15
C ASP A 82 2.61 -6.88 -2.00
N GLU A 83 3.91 -6.79 -2.28
CA GLU A 83 4.98 -6.59 -1.29
C GLU A 83 4.83 -5.29 -0.47
N TYR A 84 4.22 -4.27 -1.06
CA TYR A 84 4.03 -2.95 -0.47
C TYR A 84 2.64 -2.35 -0.70
N ASP A 85 1.98 -2.71 -1.80
CA ASP A 85 0.75 -2.04 -2.24
C ASP A 85 -0.50 -2.91 -2.06
N LEU A 86 -1.66 -2.25 -2.02
CA LEU A 86 -2.97 -2.88 -1.90
C LEU A 86 -3.88 -2.46 -3.06
N TRP A 87 -4.76 -3.37 -3.47
CA TRP A 87 -5.84 -3.08 -4.41
C TRP A 87 -7.17 -3.47 -3.80
N GLY A 88 -8.20 -2.69 -4.08
CA GLY A 88 -9.52 -2.99 -3.57
C GLY A 88 -10.62 -2.14 -4.18
N THR A 89 -11.84 -2.44 -3.75
CA THR A 89 -13.05 -1.75 -4.21
C THR A 89 -13.73 -1.04 -3.05
N ARG A 90 -14.32 0.12 -3.36
CA ARG A 90 -15.08 0.89 -2.37
C ARG A 90 -16.34 0.12 -1.95
N VAL A 91 -16.64 0.16 -0.65
CA VAL A 91 -17.87 -0.39 -0.03
C VAL A 91 -18.96 0.66 0.07
#